data_AF-A0A9P9R1F9-F1
#
_entry.id   AF-A0A9P9R1F9-F1
#
_cell.length_a   1.000
_cell.length_b   1.000
_cell.length_c   1.000
_cell.angle_alpha   90.00
_cell.angle_beta   90.00
_cell.angle_gamma   90.00
#
_symmetry.space_group_name_H-M   'P 1'
#
loop_
_entity.id
_entity.type
_entity.pdbx_description
1 polymer ?
#
loop_
_entity_poly.entity_id
_entity_poly.type
_entity_poly.pdbx_seq_one_letter_code
_entity_poly.pdbx_strand_id
1 'polypeptide(L)'
;MFHREVSSIVREQVLHDSGLPTSQSDANPIKEPALERSLDHVRKILRDSLPSQEVSGRLLDMFFDYQNSIFYVCNREEALAQLALMYEEPAGVSISWFCQMFLIFAVGVQFDDVYDNDGATYHEIGQKYIDDAIDENPQSTIWIIRAMLLLCLFQSPTKWNSVWMHLDAAIRGAQRFQLDVGHNLLQELSDNEYQEWRRLWFAIISFDRWVAIFLGRLPRIKESISRDPIFKDPNFRLTLTDTIQNNITTLAIISGDILRDMYFSEQPSLNTCRQYKTELENWKSSLPNPLQQYIQSGEVPKFPKDQTESIFNLHFMHLGAWMLVTRPLLLRAVKMETSGNFGGPIVSAISSEATLWQVTLSNPSTMHLPWREQY
;
A
#
# COMPACT_ATOMS: atom_id res chain seq x y z
N MET A 1 -6.75 -19.69 28.37
CA MET A 1 -5.86 -20.80 28.77
C MET A 1 -4.69 -20.95 27.79
N PHE A 2 -4.96 -20.85 26.48
CA PHE A 2 -3.98 -20.81 25.38
C PHE A 2 -2.87 -19.73 25.49
N HIS A 3 -3.23 -18.54 25.99
CA HIS A 3 -2.30 -17.40 26.15
C HIS A 3 -1.16 -17.63 27.17
N ARG A 4 -1.27 -18.66 28.03
CA ARG A 4 -0.27 -18.98 29.05
C ARG A 4 0.75 -20.02 28.58
N GLU A 5 0.36 -20.90 27.66
CA GLU A 5 1.21 -21.97 27.11
C GLU A 5 2.18 -21.42 26.05
N VAL A 6 1.74 -20.48 25.21
CA VAL A 6 2.63 -19.84 24.22
C VAL A 6 3.69 -18.96 24.91
N SER A 7 3.32 -18.23 25.96
CA SER A 7 4.27 -17.42 26.73
C SER A 7 5.22 -18.25 27.61
N SER A 8 4.87 -19.47 28.00
CA SER A 8 5.77 -20.35 28.78
C SER A 8 6.86 -20.98 27.91
N ILE A 9 6.52 -21.37 26.68
CA ILE A 9 7.48 -21.93 25.70
C ILE A 9 8.57 -20.90 25.35
N VAL A 10 8.21 -19.62 25.27
CA VAL A 10 9.17 -18.52 24.99
C VAL A 10 10.06 -18.18 26.20
N ARG A 11 9.60 -18.44 27.44
CA ARG A 11 10.36 -18.12 28.67
C ARG A 11 11.36 -19.19 29.07
N GLU A 12 11.06 -20.47 28.87
CA GLU A 12 11.96 -21.57 29.24
C GLU A 12 13.26 -21.57 28.41
N GLN A 13 13.23 -21.04 27.19
CA GLN A 13 14.43 -20.90 26.35
C GLN A 13 15.43 -19.86 26.86
N VAL A 14 15.01 -18.89 27.68
CA VAL A 14 15.87 -17.78 28.14
C VAL A 14 16.64 -18.15 29.42
N LEU A 15 16.15 -19.11 30.21
CA LEU A 15 16.75 -19.46 31.51
C LEU A 15 17.84 -20.53 31.42
N HIS A 16 17.88 -21.31 30.34
CA HIS A 16 18.86 -22.39 30.17
C HIS A 16 20.27 -21.92 29.79
N ASP A 17 20.46 -20.63 29.51
CA ASP A 17 21.69 -20.08 28.91
C ASP A 17 22.62 -19.36 29.92
N SER A 18 22.42 -19.58 31.22
CA SER A 18 23.21 -18.93 32.28
C SER A 18 23.89 -19.93 33.21
N GLY A 19 25.00 -20.50 32.76
CA GLY A 19 25.89 -21.31 33.60
C GLY A 19 27.30 -21.42 33.04
N LEU A 20 28.23 -20.58 33.50
CA LEU A 20 29.68 -20.75 33.32
C LEU A 20 30.21 -21.80 34.32
N PRO A 21 31.26 -22.58 33.99
CA PRO A 21 32.62 -22.12 34.32
C PRO A 21 33.77 -22.48 33.33
N THR A 22 34.78 -21.61 33.41
CA THR A 22 36.20 -21.60 33.03
C THR A 22 36.97 -22.84 32.48
N SER A 23 37.66 -22.56 31.35
CA SER A 23 39.09 -22.84 31.00
C SER A 23 39.60 -24.28 30.85
N GLN A 24 39.92 -24.68 29.61
CA GLN A 24 41.31 -24.87 29.13
C GLN A 24 41.39 -25.18 27.61
N SER A 25 42.46 -24.66 27.00
CA SER A 25 42.94 -24.86 25.63
C SER A 25 42.90 -26.31 25.16
N ASP A 26 42.40 -26.56 23.95
CA ASP A 26 43.22 -27.14 22.87
C ASP A 26 42.52 -27.14 21.51
N ALA A 27 43.35 -26.96 20.49
CA ALA A 27 42.99 -26.67 19.11
C ALA A 27 42.15 -27.76 18.43
N ASN A 28 40.97 -27.35 17.94
CA ASN A 28 40.35 -27.83 16.71
C ASN A 28 39.38 -26.75 16.21
N PRO A 29 39.31 -26.44 14.91
CA PRO A 29 38.21 -25.64 14.39
C PRO A 29 36.96 -26.52 14.42
N ILE A 30 36.29 -26.53 15.57
CA ILE A 30 34.90 -26.97 15.65
C ILE A 30 34.15 -25.99 14.75
N LYS A 31 33.82 -26.44 13.54
CA LYS A 31 32.62 -25.95 12.87
C LYS A 31 31.49 -26.26 13.85
N GLU A 32 31.12 -25.28 14.67
CA GLU A 32 29.78 -25.27 15.23
C GLU A 32 28.87 -25.40 14.01
N PRO A 33 28.10 -26.50 13.89
CA PRO A 33 27.00 -26.46 12.97
C PRO A 33 26.13 -25.35 13.53
N ALA A 34 26.01 -24.23 12.79
CA ALA A 34 24.87 -23.36 12.97
C ALA A 34 23.67 -24.31 13.08
N LEU A 35 22.94 -24.20 14.18
CA LEU A 35 21.75 -25.01 14.44
C LEU A 35 20.76 -24.69 13.30
N GLU A 36 20.92 -25.36 12.15
CA GLU A 36 20.05 -25.21 11.00
C GLU A 36 18.67 -25.60 11.50
N ARG A 37 17.80 -24.59 11.67
CA ARG A 37 16.41 -24.83 12.01
C ARG A 37 15.87 -25.73 10.91
N SER A 38 15.43 -26.92 11.31
CA SER A 38 14.80 -27.84 10.37
C SER A 38 13.59 -27.15 9.73
N LEU A 39 13.61 -26.95 8.42
CA LEU A 39 12.52 -26.30 7.67
C LEU A 39 11.19 -27.05 7.87
N ASP A 40 11.24 -28.37 8.05
CA ASP A 40 10.05 -29.19 8.36
C ASP A 40 9.45 -28.83 9.73
N HIS A 41 10.30 -28.53 10.72
CA HIS A 41 9.85 -28.04 12.01
C HIS A 41 9.21 -26.65 11.91
N VAL A 42 9.78 -25.76 11.09
CA VAL A 42 9.21 -24.43 10.80
C VAL A 42 7.83 -24.56 10.17
N ARG A 43 7.68 -25.38 9.12
CA ARG A 43 6.37 -25.63 8.48
C ARG A 43 5.35 -26.20 9.45
N LYS A 44 5.77 -27.11 10.34
CA LYS A 44 4.89 -27.63 11.39
C LYS A 44 4.38 -26.52 12.32
N ILE A 45 5.25 -25.64 12.79
CA ILE A 45 4.85 -24.51 13.64
C ILE A 45 3.86 -23.59 12.91
N LEU A 46 4.16 -23.25 11.66
CA LEU A 46 3.31 -22.36 10.85
C LEU A 46 1.92 -22.96 10.63
N ARG A 47 1.86 -24.25 10.32
CA ARG A 47 0.60 -25.01 10.20
C ARG A 47 -0.18 -25.01 11.52
N ASP A 48 0.49 -25.35 12.62
CA ASP A 48 -0.15 -25.42 13.94
C ASP A 48 -0.62 -24.04 14.45
N SER A 49 -0.12 -22.96 13.83
CA SER A 49 -0.50 -21.57 14.12
C SER A 49 -1.62 -21.03 13.21
N LEU A 50 -2.08 -21.80 12.21
CA LEU A 50 -3.19 -21.37 11.36
C LEU A 50 -4.47 -21.22 12.18
N PRO A 51 -5.28 -20.16 11.93
CA PRO A 51 -6.60 -20.09 12.52
C PRO A 51 -7.54 -21.13 11.90
N SER A 52 -8.80 -21.18 12.34
CA SER A 52 -9.78 -22.05 11.69
C SER A 52 -9.95 -21.65 10.22
N GLN A 53 -10.31 -22.62 9.38
CA GLN A 53 -10.49 -22.38 7.93
C GLN A 53 -11.54 -21.28 7.65
N GLU A 54 -12.58 -21.21 8.47
CA GLU A 54 -13.61 -20.16 8.40
C GLU A 54 -13.02 -18.76 8.68
N VAL A 55 -12.21 -18.63 9.74
CA VAL A 55 -11.55 -17.37 10.09
C VAL A 55 -10.57 -16.97 9.00
N SER A 56 -9.73 -17.89 8.54
CA SER A 56 -8.78 -17.62 7.45
C SER A 56 -9.46 -17.16 6.17
N GLY A 57 -10.54 -17.83 5.76
CA GLY A 57 -11.30 -17.45 4.56
C GLY A 57 -11.86 -16.03 4.69
N ARG A 58 -12.44 -15.71 5.85
CA ARG A 58 -12.96 -14.37 6.13
C ARG A 58 -11.86 -13.30 6.13
N LEU A 59 -10.73 -13.53 6.78
CA LEU A 59 -9.63 -12.56 6.81
C LEU A 59 -9.03 -12.35 5.42
N LEU A 60 -8.97 -13.40 4.61
CA LEU A 60 -8.56 -13.32 3.20
C LEU A 60 -9.54 -12.47 2.39
N ASP A 61 -10.85 -12.67 2.56
CA ASP A 61 -11.87 -11.86 1.91
C ASP A 61 -11.77 -10.38 2.32
N MET A 62 -11.60 -10.09 3.62
CA MET A 62 -11.40 -8.70 4.08
C MET A 62 -10.15 -8.07 3.45
N PHE A 63 -9.03 -8.79 3.37
CA PHE A 63 -7.83 -8.29 2.71
C PHE A 63 -8.10 -7.92 1.24
N PHE A 64 -8.81 -8.78 0.50
CA PHE A 64 -9.08 -8.52 -0.91
C PHE A 64 -10.13 -7.44 -1.15
N ASP A 65 -11.16 -7.40 -0.31
CA ASP A 65 -12.26 -6.43 -0.42
C ASP A 65 -11.80 -5.02 -0.07
N TYR A 66 -10.81 -4.86 0.81
CA TYR A 66 -10.31 -3.55 1.22
C TYR A 66 -8.93 -3.27 0.62
N GLN A 67 -7.87 -3.84 1.21
CA GLN A 67 -6.52 -3.38 0.94
C GLN A 67 -6.00 -3.74 -0.46
N ASN A 68 -6.18 -4.98 -0.91
CA ASN A 68 -5.70 -5.43 -2.23
C ASN A 68 -6.47 -4.76 -3.37
N SER A 69 -7.72 -4.32 -3.11
CA SER A 69 -8.54 -3.59 -4.07
C SER A 69 -7.90 -2.24 -4.45
N ILE A 70 -7.22 -1.60 -3.51
CA ILE A 70 -6.54 -0.31 -3.70
C ILE A 70 -5.08 -0.51 -4.12
N PHE A 71 -4.36 -1.37 -3.40
CA PHE A 71 -2.94 -1.66 -3.61
C PHE A 71 -2.77 -3.15 -3.90
N TYR A 72 -2.72 -3.50 -5.17
CA TYR A 72 -2.53 -4.88 -5.61
C TYR A 72 -1.25 -5.49 -4.99
N VAL A 73 -1.41 -6.62 -4.30
CA VAL A 73 -0.32 -7.45 -3.76
C VAL A 73 -0.24 -8.78 -4.51
N CYS A 74 -1.38 -9.46 -4.64
CA CYS A 74 -1.46 -10.76 -5.29
C CYS A 74 -2.84 -11.00 -5.94
N ASN A 75 -2.92 -12.08 -6.72
CA ASN A 75 -4.14 -12.53 -7.36
C ASN A 75 -5.02 -13.32 -6.35
N ARG A 76 -6.35 -13.11 -6.41
CA ARG A 76 -7.30 -13.72 -5.47
C ARG A 76 -7.37 -15.23 -5.63
N GLU A 77 -7.44 -15.72 -6.86
CA GLU A 77 -7.50 -17.15 -7.16
C GLU A 77 -6.23 -17.89 -6.73
N GLU A 78 -5.06 -17.27 -6.95
CA GLU A 78 -3.76 -17.77 -6.48
C GLU A 78 -3.75 -17.92 -4.95
N ALA A 79 -4.18 -16.88 -4.22
CA ALA A 79 -4.21 -16.91 -2.76
C ALA A 79 -5.24 -17.91 -2.20
N LEU A 80 -6.42 -18.02 -2.82
CA LEU A 80 -7.44 -19.01 -2.43
C LEU A 80 -6.95 -20.44 -2.64
N ALA A 81 -6.29 -20.72 -3.76
CA ALA A 81 -5.70 -22.04 -4.02
C ALA A 81 -4.63 -22.39 -2.98
N GLN A 82 -3.77 -21.43 -2.62
CA GLN A 82 -2.77 -21.63 -1.57
C GLN A 82 -3.40 -21.83 -0.20
N LEU A 83 -4.47 -21.10 0.11
CA LEU A 83 -5.20 -21.29 1.35
C LEU A 83 -5.81 -22.69 1.45
N ALA A 84 -6.41 -23.20 0.37
CA ALA A 84 -6.94 -24.56 0.34
C ALA A 84 -5.82 -25.59 0.60
N LEU A 85 -4.68 -25.46 -0.09
CA LEU A 85 -3.52 -26.32 0.09
C LEU A 85 -2.99 -26.30 1.54
N MET A 86 -3.01 -25.15 2.22
CA MET A 86 -2.57 -25.05 3.62
C MET A 86 -3.39 -25.92 4.59
N TYR A 87 -4.67 -26.15 4.31
CA TYR A 87 -5.54 -26.98 5.15
C TYR A 87 -5.59 -28.44 4.68
N GLU A 88 -5.55 -28.68 3.36
CA GLU A 88 -5.69 -30.01 2.77
C GLU A 88 -4.36 -30.77 2.73
N GLU A 89 -3.30 -30.12 2.22
CA GLU A 89 -1.97 -30.72 2.04
C GLU A 89 -0.85 -29.73 2.46
N PRO A 90 -0.75 -29.36 3.74
CA PRO A 90 0.21 -28.36 4.21
C PRO A 90 1.69 -28.69 3.94
N ALA A 91 2.02 -29.95 3.69
CA ALA A 91 3.38 -30.37 3.33
C ALA A 91 3.81 -29.86 1.94
N GLY A 92 2.85 -29.55 1.06
CA GLY A 92 3.11 -29.01 -0.28
C GLY A 92 3.25 -27.48 -0.32
N VAL A 93 3.05 -26.79 0.80
CA VAL A 93 3.07 -25.32 0.87
C VAL A 93 4.43 -24.82 1.33
N SER A 94 4.99 -23.86 0.60
CA SER A 94 6.27 -23.23 0.94
C SER A 94 6.15 -22.36 2.19
N ILE A 95 7.25 -22.20 2.92
CA ILE A 95 7.34 -21.29 4.07
C ILE A 95 7.03 -19.86 3.62
N SER A 96 7.48 -19.46 2.42
CA SER A 96 7.16 -18.15 1.85
C SER A 96 5.66 -17.88 1.68
N TRP A 97 4.87 -18.90 1.35
CA TRP A 97 3.41 -18.77 1.25
C TRP A 97 2.76 -18.67 2.63
N PHE A 98 3.20 -19.46 3.61
CA PHE A 98 2.77 -19.29 4.99
C PHE A 98 3.05 -17.87 5.49
N CYS A 99 4.27 -17.36 5.31
CA CYS A 99 4.64 -16.01 5.73
C CYS A 99 3.74 -14.94 5.08
N GLN A 100 3.54 -15.01 3.75
CA GLN A 100 2.64 -14.09 3.05
C GLN A 100 1.20 -14.19 3.55
N MET A 101 0.68 -15.40 3.79
CA MET A 101 -0.70 -15.59 4.22
C MET A 101 -0.94 -15.06 5.64
N PHE A 102 -0.01 -15.27 6.57
CA PHE A 102 -0.07 -14.65 7.89
C PHE A 102 -0.01 -13.12 7.81
N LEU A 103 0.81 -12.55 6.94
CA LEU A 103 0.82 -11.10 6.71
C LEU A 103 -0.48 -10.60 6.07
N ILE A 104 -1.07 -11.37 5.16
CA ILE A 104 -2.38 -11.09 4.56
C ILE A 104 -3.47 -11.09 5.64
N PHE A 105 -3.48 -12.09 6.53
CA PHE A 105 -4.42 -12.14 7.66
C PHE A 105 -4.24 -10.95 8.61
N ALA A 106 -2.99 -10.57 8.88
CA ALA A 106 -2.69 -9.42 9.71
C ALA A 106 -3.25 -8.11 9.12
N VAL A 107 -3.17 -7.93 7.80
CA VAL A 107 -3.77 -6.78 7.13
C VAL A 107 -5.29 -6.90 7.08
N GLY A 108 -5.83 -8.07 6.75
CA GLY A 108 -7.26 -8.32 6.64
C GLY A 108 -8.01 -8.06 7.95
N VAL A 109 -7.42 -8.40 9.10
CA VAL A 109 -8.06 -8.19 10.40
C VAL A 109 -8.28 -6.72 10.75
N GLN A 110 -7.51 -5.79 10.15
CA GLN A 110 -7.68 -4.34 10.36
C GLN A 110 -9.05 -3.83 9.88
N PHE A 111 -9.74 -4.63 9.06
CA PHE A 111 -11.06 -4.35 8.51
C PHE A 111 -12.14 -5.30 9.04
N ASP A 112 -11.80 -6.10 10.06
CA ASP A 112 -12.71 -7.07 10.66
C ASP A 112 -13.13 -6.64 12.06
N ASP A 113 -14.43 -6.38 12.24
CA ASP A 113 -15.00 -5.96 13.53
C ASP A 113 -15.10 -7.11 14.56
N VAL A 114 -14.84 -8.36 14.17
CA VAL A 114 -15.08 -9.56 15.02
C VAL A 114 -13.78 -10.05 15.68
N TYR A 115 -12.66 -9.99 14.98
CA TYR A 115 -11.39 -10.61 15.38
C TYR A 115 -10.23 -9.62 15.60
N ASP A 116 -10.52 -8.35 15.93
CA ASP A 116 -9.59 -7.22 16.07
C ASP A 116 -8.28 -7.50 16.86
N ASN A 117 -8.25 -8.52 17.73
CA ASN A 117 -7.15 -8.72 18.67
C ASN A 117 -5.97 -9.59 18.15
N ASP A 118 -6.12 -10.31 17.03
CA ASP A 118 -5.11 -11.31 16.59
C ASP A 118 -4.12 -10.78 15.54
N GLY A 119 -4.32 -9.57 15.02
CA GLY A 119 -3.53 -9.02 13.90
C GLY A 119 -2.03 -8.90 14.19
N ALA A 120 -1.68 -8.47 15.41
CA ALA A 120 -0.29 -8.38 15.82
C ALA A 120 0.40 -9.75 15.84
N THR A 121 -0.32 -10.80 16.27
CA THR A 121 0.21 -12.17 16.30
C THR A 121 0.44 -12.70 14.88
N TYR A 122 -0.51 -12.50 13.97
CA TYR A 122 -0.30 -12.91 12.57
C TYR A 122 0.86 -12.14 11.92
N HIS A 123 0.97 -10.84 12.17
CA HIS A 123 2.09 -10.04 11.68
C HIS A 123 3.44 -10.56 12.21
N GLU A 124 3.53 -10.82 13.52
CA GLU A 124 4.75 -11.34 14.14
C GLU A 124 5.16 -12.70 13.56
N ILE A 125 4.20 -13.62 13.38
CA ILE A 125 4.47 -14.94 12.78
C ILE A 125 4.96 -14.77 11.34
N GLY A 126 4.23 -14.01 10.52
CA GLY A 126 4.57 -13.80 9.12
C GLY A 126 5.95 -13.14 8.94
N GLN A 127 6.32 -12.22 9.84
CA GLN A 127 7.63 -11.57 9.83
C GLN A 127 8.76 -12.49 10.33
N LYS A 128 8.52 -13.27 11.38
CA LYS A 128 9.54 -14.08 12.07
C LYS A 128 10.20 -15.12 11.17
N TYR A 129 9.46 -15.69 10.23
CA TYR A 129 9.92 -16.79 9.39
C TYR A 129 10.30 -16.35 7.95
N ILE A 130 10.48 -15.04 7.72
CA ILE A 130 10.95 -14.54 6.42
C ILE A 130 12.34 -15.08 6.09
N ASP A 131 13.27 -15.11 7.04
CA ASP A 131 14.63 -15.62 6.79
C ASP A 131 14.60 -17.12 6.45
N ASP A 132 13.82 -17.92 7.20
CA ASP A 132 13.63 -19.34 6.90
C ASP A 132 13.01 -19.56 5.50
N ALA A 133 12.11 -18.67 5.05
CA ALA A 133 11.54 -18.71 3.70
C ALA A 133 12.56 -18.32 2.61
N ILE A 134 13.50 -17.41 2.90
CA ILE A 134 14.59 -17.07 1.99
C ILE A 134 15.53 -18.26 1.85
N ASP A 135 15.86 -18.93 2.94
CA ASP A 135 16.74 -20.10 2.93
C ASP A 135 16.11 -21.29 2.19
N GLU A 136 14.79 -21.47 2.28
CA GLU A 136 14.05 -22.51 1.54
C GLU A 136 14.13 -22.29 0.01
N ASN A 137 14.01 -21.04 -0.45
CA ASN A 137 14.07 -20.73 -1.88
C ASN A 137 14.74 -19.37 -2.17
N PRO A 138 16.09 -19.31 -2.19
CA PRO A 138 16.84 -18.05 -2.35
C PRO A 138 16.65 -17.36 -3.71
N GLN A 139 16.20 -18.11 -4.72
CA GLN A 139 16.05 -17.61 -6.10
C GLN A 139 14.71 -16.91 -6.32
N SER A 140 13.65 -17.34 -5.62
CA SER A 140 12.34 -16.70 -5.71
C SER A 140 12.32 -15.47 -4.81
N THR A 141 12.20 -14.28 -5.40
CA THR A 141 12.22 -13.03 -4.63
C THR A 141 10.98 -12.14 -4.83
N ILE A 142 10.00 -12.55 -5.65
CA ILE A 142 8.70 -11.83 -5.72
C ILE A 142 7.97 -11.83 -4.38
N TRP A 143 7.92 -12.98 -3.72
CA TRP A 143 7.19 -13.10 -2.47
C TRP A 143 7.77 -12.15 -1.41
N ILE A 144 9.07 -11.84 -1.49
CA ILE A 144 9.72 -10.84 -0.65
C ILE A 144 9.15 -9.45 -0.94
N ILE A 145 8.98 -9.08 -2.21
CA ILE A 145 8.37 -7.79 -2.59
C ILE A 145 6.94 -7.71 -2.03
N ARG A 146 6.14 -8.77 -2.21
CA ARG A 146 4.78 -8.88 -1.65
C ARG A 146 4.79 -8.75 -0.12
N ALA A 147 5.66 -9.51 0.56
CA ALA A 147 5.81 -9.49 2.02
C ALA A 147 6.23 -8.11 2.54
N MET A 148 7.20 -7.45 1.90
CA MET A 148 7.64 -6.11 2.28
C MET A 148 6.53 -5.07 2.11
N LEU A 149 5.72 -5.19 1.04
CA LEU A 149 4.55 -4.34 0.88
C LEU A 149 3.52 -4.62 1.99
N LEU A 150 3.16 -5.88 2.26
CA LEU A 150 2.22 -6.25 3.34
C LEU A 150 2.69 -5.75 4.72
N LEU A 151 3.99 -5.86 5.01
CA LEU A 151 4.58 -5.30 6.23
C LEU A 151 4.38 -3.79 6.32
N CYS A 152 4.42 -3.06 5.20
CA CYS A 152 4.09 -1.63 5.16
C CYS A 152 2.61 -1.39 5.45
N LEU A 153 1.72 -2.15 4.81
CA LEU A 153 0.27 -1.97 4.90
C LEU A 153 -0.26 -2.22 6.32
N PHE A 154 0.39 -3.13 7.07
CA PHE A 154 0.02 -3.41 8.45
C PHE A 154 0.44 -2.31 9.44
N GLN A 155 1.49 -1.52 9.17
CA GLN A 155 2.05 -0.66 10.21
C GLN A 155 1.09 0.43 10.69
N SER A 156 1.11 0.69 11.99
CA SER A 156 0.48 1.88 12.58
C SER A 156 1.08 3.18 12.01
N PRO A 157 0.27 4.25 11.86
CA PRO A 157 0.74 5.60 11.51
C PRO A 157 1.77 6.22 12.47
N THR A 158 2.19 5.53 13.53
CA THR A 158 3.28 5.98 14.42
C THR A 158 4.64 5.38 14.05
N LYS A 159 4.67 4.35 13.19
CA LYS A 159 5.87 3.56 12.85
C LYS A 159 6.40 3.84 11.43
N TRP A 160 6.29 5.08 10.97
CA TRP A 160 6.67 5.46 9.61
C TRP A 160 8.11 5.12 9.21
N ASN A 161 9.07 5.11 10.14
CA ASN A 161 10.44 4.69 9.84
C ASN A 161 10.51 3.22 9.38
N SER A 162 9.70 2.35 10.00
CA SER A 162 9.63 0.94 9.63
C SER A 162 8.96 0.77 8.27
N VAL A 163 7.83 1.45 8.03
CA VAL A 163 7.19 1.53 6.69
C VAL A 163 8.22 1.92 5.63
N TRP A 164 9.04 2.91 5.95
CA TRP A 164 10.02 3.44 5.01
C TRP A 164 11.16 2.47 4.69
N MET A 165 11.57 1.64 5.66
CA MET A 165 12.58 0.60 5.43
C MET A 165 12.03 -0.54 4.59
N HIS A 166 10.84 -1.05 4.93
CA HIS A 166 10.20 -2.13 4.16
C HIS A 166 9.88 -1.67 2.72
N LEU A 167 9.41 -0.43 2.54
CA LEU A 167 9.16 0.12 1.22
C LEU A 167 10.45 0.25 0.39
N ASP A 168 11.60 0.58 0.99
CA ASP A 168 12.89 0.57 0.27
C ASP A 168 13.24 -0.82 -0.25
N ALA A 169 13.05 -1.84 0.60
CA ALA A 169 13.30 -3.22 0.24
C ALA A 169 12.39 -3.68 -0.91
N ALA A 170 11.10 -3.31 -0.86
CA ALA A 170 10.15 -3.58 -1.94
C ALA A 170 10.58 -2.90 -3.26
N ILE A 171 10.99 -1.62 -3.22
CA ILE A 171 11.46 -0.88 -4.41
C ILE A 171 12.69 -1.54 -5.01
N ARG A 172 13.70 -1.86 -4.19
CA ARG A 172 14.93 -2.52 -4.67
C ARG A 172 14.65 -3.90 -5.25
N GLY A 173 13.75 -4.67 -4.61
CA GLY A 173 13.31 -5.96 -5.13
C GLY A 173 12.65 -5.83 -6.50
N ALA A 174 11.76 -4.85 -6.68
CA ALA A 174 11.13 -4.58 -7.97
C ALA A 174 12.14 -4.17 -9.06
N GLN A 175 13.12 -3.34 -8.71
CA GLN A 175 14.19 -2.91 -9.62
C GLN A 175 15.12 -4.06 -10.02
N ARG A 176 15.37 -5.04 -9.14
CA ARG A 176 16.16 -6.25 -9.47
C ARG A 176 15.56 -6.99 -10.67
N PHE A 177 14.23 -7.09 -10.72
CA PHE A 177 13.49 -7.71 -11.84
C PHE A 177 13.14 -6.75 -12.96
N GLN A 178 13.69 -5.53 -12.95
CA GLN A 178 13.44 -4.51 -13.96
C GLN A 178 11.95 -4.18 -14.13
N LEU A 179 11.17 -4.34 -13.06
CA LEU A 179 9.78 -3.90 -13.03
C LEU A 179 9.70 -2.38 -13.12
N ASP A 180 10.78 -1.63 -12.93
CA ASP A 180 10.84 -0.19 -13.07
C ASP A 180 11.16 0.28 -14.50
N VAL A 181 11.25 -0.63 -15.48
CA VAL A 181 11.60 -0.32 -16.89
C VAL A 181 10.40 -0.31 -17.83
N GLY A 182 9.30 -1.00 -17.48
CA GLY A 182 8.11 -1.09 -18.33
C GLY A 182 8.13 -2.21 -19.36
N HIS A 183 9.22 -3.00 -19.42
CA HIS A 183 9.38 -4.09 -20.38
C HIS A 183 10.05 -5.31 -19.75
N ASN A 184 9.63 -6.51 -20.16
CA ASN A 184 10.17 -7.79 -19.72
C ASN A 184 11.53 -8.09 -20.42
N LEU A 185 12.56 -7.31 -20.11
CA LEU A 185 13.85 -7.39 -20.79
C LEU A 185 14.68 -8.62 -20.39
N LEU A 186 14.56 -9.07 -19.14
CA LEU A 186 15.30 -10.22 -18.63
C LEU A 186 14.77 -11.53 -19.21
N GLN A 187 13.48 -11.58 -19.60
CA GLN A 187 12.80 -12.79 -20.07
C GLN A 187 12.90 -13.97 -19.09
N GLU A 188 13.20 -13.70 -17.81
CA GLU A 188 13.20 -14.68 -16.72
C GLU A 188 11.78 -15.09 -16.33
N LEU A 189 10.79 -14.24 -16.65
CA LEU A 189 9.37 -14.43 -16.40
C LEU A 189 8.63 -14.57 -17.72
N SER A 190 7.55 -15.35 -17.73
CA SER A 190 6.60 -15.26 -18.84
C SER A 190 5.98 -13.86 -18.89
N ASP A 191 5.48 -13.44 -20.05
CA ASP A 191 4.87 -12.12 -20.19
C ASP A 191 3.67 -11.94 -19.26
N ASN A 192 2.89 -13.00 -19.04
CA ASN A 192 1.77 -12.96 -18.11
C ASN A 192 2.24 -12.73 -16.66
N GLU A 193 3.27 -13.46 -16.22
CA GLU A 193 3.86 -13.25 -14.89
C GLU A 193 4.45 -11.86 -14.75
N TYR A 194 5.16 -11.37 -15.77
CA TYR A 194 5.70 -10.01 -15.77
C TYR A 194 4.59 -8.96 -15.61
N GLN A 195 3.46 -9.10 -16.31
CA GLN A 195 2.33 -8.17 -16.19
C GLN A 195 1.70 -8.21 -14.79
N GLU A 196 1.57 -9.38 -14.17
CA GLU A 196 1.10 -9.46 -12.78
C GLU A 196 2.08 -8.77 -11.82
N TRP A 197 3.39 -8.92 -12.02
CA TRP A 197 4.40 -8.27 -11.19
C TRP A 197 4.45 -6.76 -11.43
N ARG A 198 4.13 -6.30 -12.64
CA ARG A 198 3.97 -4.88 -12.97
C ARG A 198 2.84 -4.23 -12.20
N ARG A 199 1.75 -4.95 -11.90
CA ARG A 199 0.68 -4.43 -11.03
C ARG A 199 1.18 -4.17 -9.61
N LEU A 200 2.03 -5.06 -9.08
CA LEU A 200 2.68 -4.87 -7.77
C LEU A 200 3.59 -3.63 -7.78
N TRP A 201 4.33 -3.39 -8.86
CA TRP A 201 5.13 -2.18 -9.03
C TRP A 201 4.28 -0.90 -9.01
N PHE A 202 3.13 -0.88 -9.67
CA PHE A 202 2.20 0.24 -9.62
C PHE A 202 1.59 0.47 -8.23
N ALA A 203 1.30 -0.60 -7.49
CA ALA A 203 0.91 -0.49 -6.08
C ALA A 203 2.01 0.13 -5.22
N ILE A 204 3.28 -0.26 -5.42
CA ILE A 204 4.45 0.33 -4.74
C ILE A 204 4.61 1.81 -5.07
N ILE A 205 4.45 2.21 -6.34
CA ILE A 205 4.47 3.63 -6.74
C ILE A 205 3.37 4.40 -6.01
N SER A 206 2.14 3.90 -6.06
CA SER A 206 1.00 4.54 -5.41
C SER A 206 1.22 4.73 -3.91
N PHE A 207 1.71 3.68 -3.25
CA PHE A 207 1.94 3.69 -1.81
C PHE A 207 3.10 4.63 -1.42
N ASP A 208 4.20 4.68 -2.18
CA ASP A 208 5.31 5.63 -1.96
C ASP A 208 4.82 7.09 -2.00
N ARG A 209 3.92 7.42 -2.94
CA ARG A 209 3.31 8.76 -3.03
C ARG A 209 2.43 9.09 -1.85
N TRP A 210 1.59 8.15 -1.44
CA TRP A 210 0.72 8.32 -0.30
C TRP A 210 1.52 8.56 0.98
N VAL A 211 2.50 7.69 1.27
CA VAL A 211 3.38 7.83 2.43
C VAL A 211 4.11 9.16 2.40
N ALA A 212 4.62 9.58 1.25
CA ALA A 212 5.29 10.86 1.08
C ALA A 212 4.38 12.06 1.41
N ILE A 213 3.13 12.03 0.96
CA ILE A 213 2.12 13.06 1.25
C ILE A 213 1.82 13.12 2.75
N PHE A 214 1.54 11.97 3.39
CA PHE A 214 1.26 11.91 4.84
C PHE A 214 2.43 12.40 5.69
N LEU A 215 3.65 12.10 5.26
CA LEU A 215 4.87 12.50 5.97
C LEU A 215 5.36 13.91 5.65
N GLY A 216 4.77 14.57 4.65
CA GLY A 216 5.27 15.86 4.15
C GLY A 216 6.70 15.76 3.65
N ARG A 217 7.03 14.71 2.88
CA ARG A 217 8.36 14.46 2.28
C ARG A 217 8.22 14.23 0.79
N LEU A 218 9.31 14.37 0.04
CA LEU A 218 9.29 14.00 -1.37
C LEU A 218 9.23 12.47 -1.53
N PRO A 219 8.50 11.95 -2.53
CA PRO A 219 8.48 10.53 -2.84
C PRO A 219 9.87 10.01 -3.24
N ARG A 220 10.14 8.73 -2.95
CA ARG A 220 11.43 8.12 -3.31
C ARG A 220 11.50 7.78 -4.78
N ILE A 221 10.46 7.13 -5.30
CA ILE A 221 10.43 6.69 -6.71
C ILE A 221 10.28 7.94 -7.56
N LYS A 222 11.25 8.25 -8.40
CA LYS A 222 11.22 9.44 -9.27
C LYS A 222 11.91 9.10 -10.57
N GLU A 223 11.75 9.97 -11.56
CA GLU A 223 12.33 9.78 -12.90
C GLU A 223 13.84 9.52 -12.88
N SER A 224 14.56 10.07 -11.89
CA SER A 224 16.01 9.84 -11.77
C SER A 224 16.39 8.45 -11.27
N ILE A 225 15.44 7.68 -10.72
CA ILE A 225 15.69 6.34 -10.16
C ILE A 225 14.85 5.23 -10.80
N SER A 226 13.81 5.57 -11.55
CA SER A 226 12.98 4.63 -12.29
C SER A 226 12.93 5.04 -13.75
N ARG A 227 13.05 4.05 -14.64
CA ARG A 227 12.98 4.24 -16.10
C ARG A 227 11.57 4.05 -16.65
N ASP A 228 10.57 3.96 -15.77
CA ASP A 228 9.22 3.60 -16.13
C ASP A 228 8.58 4.69 -17.00
N PRO A 229 8.00 4.34 -18.16
CA PRO A 229 7.30 5.28 -19.02
C PRO A 229 6.20 6.07 -18.31
N ILE A 230 5.61 5.53 -17.24
CA ILE A 230 4.54 6.18 -16.47
C ILE A 230 4.95 7.56 -15.91
N PHE A 231 6.24 7.79 -15.69
CA PHE A 231 6.73 9.08 -15.20
C PHE A 231 6.95 10.11 -16.31
N LYS A 232 7.19 9.67 -17.55
CA LYS A 232 7.68 10.52 -18.64
C LYS A 232 6.64 10.79 -19.72
N ASP A 233 5.74 9.84 -19.96
CA ASP A 233 4.78 9.91 -21.04
C ASP A 233 3.34 10.03 -20.50
N PRO A 234 2.74 11.24 -20.58
CA PRO A 234 1.33 11.42 -20.23
C PRO A 234 0.38 10.53 -21.06
N ASN A 235 0.72 10.21 -22.30
CA ASN A 235 -0.10 9.33 -23.13
C ASN A 235 -0.07 7.90 -22.61
N PHE A 236 1.07 7.43 -22.11
CA PHE A 236 1.17 6.13 -21.47
C PHE A 236 0.22 6.03 -20.26
N ARG A 237 0.10 7.09 -19.46
CA ARG A 237 -0.87 7.14 -18.34
C ARG A 237 -2.32 6.99 -18.82
N LEU A 238 -2.66 7.57 -19.98
CA LEU A 238 -3.98 7.44 -20.59
C LEU A 238 -4.25 6.02 -21.12
N THR A 239 -3.21 5.30 -21.55
CA THR A 239 -3.37 3.90 -21.97
C THR A 239 -3.54 2.92 -20.81
N LEU A 240 -3.23 3.34 -19.58
CA LEU A 240 -3.35 2.49 -18.40
C LEU A 240 -4.76 2.51 -17.78
N THR A 241 -5.72 3.28 -18.29
CA THR A 241 -7.02 3.52 -17.62
C THR A 241 -7.95 2.30 -17.52
N ASP A 242 -7.52 1.12 -17.98
CA ASP A 242 -8.32 -0.10 -18.05
C ASP A 242 -8.74 -0.67 -16.69
N THR A 243 -8.01 -0.35 -15.62
CA THR A 243 -8.32 -0.83 -14.25
C THR A 243 -8.41 0.33 -13.25
N ILE A 244 -9.17 0.13 -12.17
CA ILE A 244 -9.27 1.15 -11.12
C ILE A 244 -7.91 1.37 -10.45
N GLN A 245 -7.12 0.32 -10.22
CA GLN A 245 -5.78 0.42 -9.62
C GLN A 245 -4.80 1.24 -10.47
N ASN A 246 -4.91 1.16 -11.79
CA ASN A 246 -4.09 1.98 -12.67
C ASN A 246 -4.49 3.46 -12.56
N ASN A 247 -5.79 3.76 -12.48
CA ASN A 247 -6.28 5.13 -12.26
C ASN A 247 -5.84 5.68 -10.89
N ILE A 248 -5.84 4.85 -9.84
CA ILE A 248 -5.25 5.14 -8.53
C ILE A 248 -3.77 5.52 -8.68
N THR A 249 -3.01 4.74 -9.45
CA THR A 249 -1.58 4.97 -9.69
C THR A 249 -1.33 6.28 -10.42
N THR A 250 -2.08 6.57 -11.49
CA THR A 250 -1.99 7.84 -12.21
C THR A 250 -2.26 9.03 -11.29
N LEU A 251 -3.33 8.96 -10.49
CA LEU A 251 -3.68 10.03 -9.57
C LEU A 251 -2.65 10.20 -8.44
N ALA A 252 -2.07 9.10 -7.94
CA ALA A 252 -1.00 9.14 -6.96
C ALA A 252 0.26 9.82 -7.52
N ILE A 253 0.60 9.59 -8.78
CA ILE A 253 1.71 10.28 -9.47
C ILE A 253 1.43 11.79 -9.55
N ILE A 254 0.25 12.19 -10.04
CA ILE A 254 -0.16 13.60 -10.10
C ILE A 254 -0.07 14.23 -8.70
N SER A 255 -0.55 13.54 -7.67
CA SER A 255 -0.49 14.01 -6.27
C SER A 255 0.95 14.18 -5.77
N GLY A 256 1.87 13.30 -6.16
CA GLY A 256 3.30 13.45 -5.88
C GLY A 256 3.94 14.64 -6.59
N ASP A 257 3.56 14.89 -7.83
CA ASP A 257 4.02 16.03 -8.62
C ASP A 257 3.52 17.36 -8.01
N ILE A 258 2.25 17.40 -7.59
CA ILE A 258 1.68 18.51 -6.81
C ILE A 258 2.46 18.74 -5.52
N LEU A 259 2.73 17.68 -4.74
CA LEU A 259 3.47 17.78 -3.48
C LEU A 259 4.84 18.45 -3.71
N ARG A 260 5.59 17.97 -4.71
CA ARG A 260 6.89 18.52 -5.08
C ARG A 260 6.78 20.01 -5.44
N ASP A 261 5.90 20.34 -6.37
CA ASP A 261 5.92 21.67 -6.98
C ASP A 261 5.22 22.73 -6.13
N MET A 262 4.27 22.35 -5.27
CA MET A 262 3.52 23.27 -4.42
C MET A 262 4.09 23.41 -3.00
N TYR A 263 4.77 22.39 -2.46
CA TYR A 263 5.27 22.39 -1.07
C TYR A 263 6.78 22.43 -0.95
N PHE A 264 7.51 21.97 -1.97
CA PHE A 264 8.99 21.97 -1.99
C PHE A 264 9.59 23.02 -2.93
N SER A 265 8.76 23.83 -3.59
CA SER A 265 9.19 25.03 -4.30
C SER A 265 9.29 26.24 -3.36
N GLU A 266 10.25 27.14 -3.61
CA GLU A 266 10.46 28.34 -2.78
C GLU A 266 9.20 29.23 -2.67
N GLN A 267 8.42 29.33 -3.75
CA GLN A 267 7.11 29.96 -3.73
C GLN A 267 6.08 29.20 -4.58
N PRO A 268 4.99 28.68 -4.00
CA PRO A 268 3.89 28.13 -4.79
C PRO A 268 3.28 29.23 -5.64
N SER A 269 3.25 29.01 -6.95
CA SER A 269 2.73 29.98 -7.92
C SER A 269 1.26 29.69 -8.26
N LEU A 270 0.49 30.74 -8.56
CA LEU A 270 -0.88 30.58 -9.07
C LEU A 270 -0.90 29.84 -10.41
N ASN A 271 0.16 29.97 -11.21
CA ASN A 271 0.27 29.28 -12.50
C ASN A 271 0.41 27.76 -12.30
N THR A 272 1.24 27.34 -11.34
CA THR A 272 1.40 25.92 -10.95
C THR A 272 0.08 25.35 -10.44
N CYS A 273 -0.65 26.12 -9.62
CA CYS A 273 -1.99 25.73 -9.19
C CYS A 273 -2.96 25.53 -10.37
N ARG A 274 -3.05 26.50 -11.29
CA ARG A 274 -3.91 26.38 -12.48
C ARG A 274 -3.52 25.19 -13.34
N GLN A 275 -2.22 24.94 -13.54
CA GLN A 275 -1.73 23.78 -14.27
C GLN A 275 -2.26 22.47 -13.67
N TYR A 276 -2.08 22.26 -12.37
CA TYR A 276 -2.52 21.02 -11.72
C TYR A 276 -4.05 20.90 -11.62
N LYS A 277 -4.79 22.01 -11.51
CA LYS A 277 -6.25 21.99 -11.64
C LYS A 277 -6.67 21.48 -13.01
N THR A 278 -6.07 22.00 -14.08
CA THR A 278 -6.33 21.52 -15.45
C THR A 278 -5.94 20.06 -15.62
N GLU A 279 -4.81 19.63 -15.06
CA GLU A 279 -4.38 18.24 -15.13
C GLU A 279 -5.34 17.28 -14.40
N LEU A 280 -5.84 17.65 -13.22
CA LEU A 280 -6.83 16.88 -12.47
C LEU A 280 -8.18 16.79 -13.22
N GLU A 281 -8.64 17.89 -13.82
CA GLU A 281 -9.85 17.88 -14.65
C GLU A 281 -9.68 17.03 -15.91
N ASN A 282 -8.53 17.13 -16.58
CA ASN A 282 -8.20 16.29 -17.74
C ASN A 282 -8.17 14.81 -17.36
N TRP A 283 -7.52 14.46 -16.25
CA TRP A 283 -7.52 13.10 -15.72
C TRP A 283 -8.94 12.62 -15.45
N LYS A 284 -9.76 13.39 -14.72
CA LYS A 284 -11.16 13.06 -14.45
C LYS A 284 -11.98 12.88 -15.74
N SER A 285 -11.69 13.66 -16.78
CA SER A 285 -12.35 13.55 -18.09
C SER A 285 -11.95 12.30 -18.88
N SER A 286 -10.76 11.75 -18.62
CA SER A 286 -10.23 10.54 -19.25
C SER A 286 -10.74 9.24 -18.61
N LEU A 287 -11.39 9.32 -17.45
CA LEU A 287 -11.91 8.14 -16.77
C LEU A 287 -13.04 7.46 -17.55
N PRO A 288 -13.16 6.13 -17.48
CA PRO A 288 -14.33 5.42 -18.01
C PRO A 288 -15.65 6.00 -17.47
N ASN A 289 -16.66 6.09 -18.34
CA ASN A 289 -17.96 6.74 -18.05
C ASN A 289 -18.57 6.37 -16.68
N PRO A 290 -18.60 5.08 -16.25
CA PRO A 290 -19.14 4.75 -14.93
C PRO A 290 -18.36 5.40 -13.79
N LEU A 291 -17.02 5.32 -13.81
CA LEU A 291 -16.15 5.90 -12.78
C LEU A 291 -16.27 7.43 -12.73
N GLN A 292 -16.33 8.06 -13.91
CA GLN A 292 -16.52 9.50 -14.01
C GLN A 292 -17.85 9.94 -13.36
N GLN A 293 -18.94 9.22 -13.63
CA GLN A 293 -20.24 9.52 -13.05
C GLN A 293 -20.22 9.40 -11.53
N TYR A 294 -19.61 8.34 -10.97
CA TYR A 294 -19.51 8.19 -9.52
C TYR A 294 -18.73 9.33 -8.87
N ILE A 295 -17.62 9.77 -9.48
CA ILE A 295 -16.85 10.92 -8.95
C ILE A 295 -17.69 12.20 -8.96
N GLN A 296 -18.51 12.38 -10.00
CA GLN A 296 -19.33 13.57 -10.17
C GLN A 296 -20.56 13.59 -9.25
N SER A 297 -21.26 12.47 -9.12
CA SER A 297 -22.46 12.37 -8.30
C SER A 297 -22.15 12.26 -6.80
N GLY A 298 -20.95 11.75 -6.45
CA GLY A 298 -20.62 11.36 -5.09
C GLY A 298 -21.37 10.10 -4.63
N GLU A 299 -22.10 9.44 -5.53
CA GLU A 299 -22.80 8.20 -5.23
C GLU A 299 -21.84 7.02 -5.32
N VAL A 300 -21.91 6.17 -4.28
CA VAL A 300 -21.18 4.91 -4.26
C VAL A 300 -22.09 3.82 -4.84
N PRO A 301 -21.73 3.21 -5.97
CA PRO A 301 -22.55 2.18 -6.60
C PRO A 301 -22.64 0.91 -5.75
N LYS A 302 -23.74 0.15 -5.97
CA LYS A 302 -23.93 -1.18 -5.40
C LYS A 302 -23.18 -2.22 -6.24
N PHE A 303 -21.87 -2.30 -6.06
CA PHE A 303 -20.99 -3.31 -6.68
C PHE A 303 -20.53 -4.35 -5.65
N PRO A 304 -19.83 -5.41 -6.10
CA PRO A 304 -18.97 -6.19 -5.21
C PRO A 304 -18.08 -5.27 -4.35
N LYS A 305 -17.84 -5.71 -3.12
CA LYS A 305 -17.28 -4.86 -2.05
C LYS A 305 -15.90 -4.30 -2.43
N ASP A 306 -15.05 -5.11 -3.04
CA ASP A 306 -13.74 -4.71 -3.59
C ASP A 306 -13.82 -3.54 -4.57
N GLN A 307 -14.77 -3.56 -5.51
CA GLN A 307 -14.96 -2.48 -6.47
C GLN A 307 -15.51 -1.22 -5.79
N THR A 308 -16.47 -1.40 -4.89
CA THR A 308 -17.04 -0.29 -4.11
C THR A 308 -15.96 0.44 -3.30
N GLU A 309 -15.11 -0.30 -2.59
CA GLU A 309 -13.99 0.26 -1.82
C GLU A 309 -12.96 0.95 -2.72
N SER A 310 -12.61 0.34 -3.85
CA SER A 310 -11.67 0.94 -4.81
C SER A 310 -12.18 2.27 -5.37
N ILE A 311 -13.48 2.34 -5.72
CA ILE A 311 -14.14 3.55 -6.22
C ILE A 311 -14.19 4.62 -5.13
N PHE A 312 -14.61 4.25 -3.92
CA PHE A 312 -14.64 5.17 -2.78
C PHE A 312 -13.26 5.78 -2.50
N ASN A 313 -12.22 4.95 -2.48
CA ASN A 313 -10.85 5.41 -2.25
C ASN A 313 -10.32 6.27 -3.40
N LEU A 314 -10.67 5.96 -4.64
CA LEU A 314 -10.35 6.80 -5.80
C LEU A 314 -10.95 8.21 -5.66
N HIS A 315 -12.21 8.31 -5.23
CA HIS A 315 -12.85 9.60 -4.95
C HIS A 315 -12.13 10.35 -3.83
N PHE A 316 -11.82 9.66 -2.74
CA PHE A 316 -11.15 10.26 -1.59
C PHE A 316 -9.76 10.79 -1.96
N MET A 317 -8.98 10.02 -2.73
CA MET A 317 -7.70 10.47 -3.28
C MET A 317 -7.86 11.70 -4.17
N HIS A 318 -8.88 11.73 -5.02
CA HIS A 318 -9.10 12.84 -5.95
C HIS A 318 -9.39 14.12 -5.18
N LEU A 319 -10.26 14.06 -4.16
CA LEU A 319 -10.49 15.18 -3.24
C LEU A 319 -9.21 15.58 -2.49
N GLY A 320 -8.42 14.60 -2.05
CA GLY A 320 -7.11 14.81 -1.42
C GLY A 320 -6.15 15.59 -2.34
N ALA A 321 -6.09 15.26 -3.63
CA ALA A 321 -5.27 15.97 -4.61
C ALA A 321 -5.71 17.42 -4.79
N TRP A 322 -7.01 17.68 -4.87
CA TRP A 322 -7.56 19.06 -4.91
C TRP A 322 -7.21 19.86 -3.66
N MET A 323 -7.32 19.26 -2.48
CA MET A 323 -6.90 19.88 -1.23
C MET A 323 -5.40 20.17 -1.23
N LEU A 324 -4.60 19.24 -1.75
CA LEU A 324 -3.15 19.38 -1.82
C LEU A 324 -2.74 20.58 -2.69
N VAL A 325 -3.37 20.77 -3.85
CA VAL A 325 -3.14 21.91 -4.75
C VAL A 325 -3.53 23.25 -4.11
N THR A 326 -4.68 23.31 -3.44
CA THR A 326 -5.27 24.58 -3.00
C THR A 326 -4.75 25.08 -1.65
N ARG A 327 -4.42 24.16 -0.74
CA ARG A 327 -4.04 24.47 0.65
C ARG A 327 -2.88 25.48 0.79
N PRO A 328 -1.75 25.41 0.05
CA PRO A 328 -0.65 26.36 0.22
C PRO A 328 -1.04 27.80 -0.10
N LEU A 329 -1.92 27.98 -1.10
CA LEU A 329 -2.43 29.29 -1.50
C LEU A 329 -3.41 29.86 -0.49
N LEU A 330 -4.32 29.03 0.02
CA LEU A 330 -5.25 29.43 1.09
C LEU A 330 -4.50 29.84 2.35
N LEU A 331 -3.50 29.05 2.78
CA LEU A 331 -2.66 29.39 3.92
C LEU A 331 -1.89 30.70 3.70
N ARG A 332 -1.42 30.95 2.47
CA ARG A 332 -0.76 32.22 2.12
C ARG A 332 -1.73 33.41 2.18
N ALA A 333 -2.95 33.25 1.67
CA ALA A 333 -3.99 34.29 1.73
C ALA A 333 -4.33 34.67 3.18
N VAL A 334 -4.58 33.66 4.02
CA VAL A 334 -4.86 33.86 5.45
C VAL A 334 -3.68 34.55 6.14
N LYS A 335 -2.43 34.14 5.86
CA LYS A 335 -1.23 34.83 6.41
C LYS A 335 -1.14 36.30 5.98
N MET A 336 -1.52 36.62 4.74
CA MET A 336 -1.54 38.00 4.25
C MET A 336 -2.63 38.84 4.91
N GLU A 337 -3.79 38.23 5.19
CA GLU A 337 -4.89 38.85 5.95
C GLU A 337 -4.49 39.18 7.38
N THR A 338 -3.92 38.20 8.10
CA THR A 338 -3.46 38.42 9.48
C THR A 338 -2.32 39.43 9.58
N SER A 339 -1.57 39.62 8.49
CA SER A 339 -0.46 40.60 8.41
C SER A 339 -0.92 42.00 7.93
N GLY A 340 -2.22 42.22 7.70
CA GLY A 340 -2.76 43.51 7.23
C GLY A 340 -2.49 43.85 5.77
N ASN A 341 -2.06 42.88 4.95
CA ASN A 341 -1.62 43.07 3.56
C ASN A 341 -2.66 42.56 2.54
N PHE A 342 -3.94 42.83 2.81
CA PHE A 342 -5.12 42.20 2.17
C PHE A 342 -5.37 42.59 0.70
N GLY A 343 -4.59 43.53 0.14
CA GLY A 343 -4.73 44.00 -1.24
C GLY A 343 -3.90 43.26 -2.30
N GLY A 344 -3.23 42.16 -1.93
CA GLY A 344 -2.33 41.45 -2.85
C GLY A 344 -3.07 40.67 -3.95
N PRO A 345 -2.47 40.54 -5.16
CA PRO A 345 -3.08 39.85 -6.31
C PRO A 345 -3.45 38.38 -6.05
N ILE A 346 -2.89 37.76 -5.01
CA ILE A 346 -3.21 36.38 -4.59
C ILE A 346 -4.55 36.32 -3.85
N VAL A 347 -4.82 37.28 -2.96
CA VAL A 347 -6.09 37.36 -2.22
C VAL A 347 -7.24 37.68 -3.17
N SER A 348 -7.01 38.58 -4.14
CA SER A 348 -8.02 38.89 -5.17
C SER A 348 -8.25 37.72 -6.14
N ALA A 349 -7.20 36.99 -6.54
CA ALA A 349 -7.33 35.82 -7.40
C ALA A 349 -8.07 34.67 -6.71
N ILE A 350 -7.72 34.36 -5.45
CA ILE A 350 -8.40 33.33 -4.65
C ILE A 350 -9.86 33.71 -4.41
N SER A 351 -10.14 34.98 -4.10
CA SER A 351 -11.52 35.47 -3.93
C SER A 351 -12.32 35.34 -5.23
N SER A 352 -11.72 35.71 -6.38
CA SER A 352 -12.38 35.58 -7.69
C SER A 352 -12.66 34.14 -8.09
N GLU A 353 -11.76 33.20 -7.76
CA GLU A 353 -11.97 31.77 -7.98
C GLU A 353 -13.02 31.20 -7.01
N ALA A 354 -13.03 31.62 -5.73
CA ALA A 354 -14.04 31.22 -4.75
C ALA A 354 -15.46 31.64 -5.17
N THR A 355 -15.62 32.81 -5.78
CA THR A 355 -16.89 33.25 -6.38
C THR A 355 -17.31 32.35 -7.55
N LEU A 356 -16.34 31.83 -8.32
CA LEU A 356 -16.61 30.88 -9.41
C LEU A 356 -17.10 29.52 -8.88
N TRP A 357 -16.54 29.05 -7.76
CA TRP A 357 -16.98 27.84 -7.04
C TRP A 357 -18.38 28.00 -6.43
N GLN A 358 -18.71 29.19 -5.91
CA GLN A 358 -20.07 29.48 -5.47
C GLN A 358 -21.07 29.40 -6.62
N VAL A 359 -20.73 29.93 -7.80
CA VAL A 359 -21.62 29.88 -8.98
C VAL A 359 -21.82 28.46 -9.52
N THR A 360 -20.80 27.60 -9.42
CA THR A 360 -20.90 26.18 -9.84
C THR A 360 -21.67 25.32 -8.83
N LEU A 361 -21.60 25.64 -7.53
CA LEU A 361 -22.37 24.95 -6.48
C LEU A 361 -23.79 25.50 -6.31
N SER A 362 -24.10 26.71 -6.81
CA SER A 362 -25.42 27.35 -6.64
C SER A 362 -26.41 27.05 -7.76
N ASN A 363 -26.18 26.04 -8.61
CA ASN A 363 -27.18 25.63 -9.60
C ASN A 363 -28.17 24.64 -8.91
N PRO A 364 -29.37 25.06 -8.47
CA PRO A 364 -30.16 24.33 -7.48
C PRO A 364 -30.97 23.16 -8.07
N SER A 365 -30.75 22.80 -9.33
CA SER A 365 -31.67 21.93 -10.07
C SER A 365 -31.35 20.43 -9.95
N THR A 366 -30.31 20.01 -9.22
CA THR A 366 -29.89 18.59 -9.15
C THR A 366 -29.62 18.04 -7.74
N MET A 367 -29.93 18.78 -6.66
CA MET A 367 -29.75 18.29 -5.29
C MET A 367 -31.09 18.08 -4.58
N HIS A 368 -31.84 17.04 -4.98
CA HIS A 368 -32.81 16.40 -4.09
C HIS A 368 -32.13 15.20 -3.42
N LEU A 369 -31.47 15.44 -2.29
CA LEU A 369 -31.04 14.38 -1.36
C LEU A 369 -32.24 13.99 -0.47
N PRO A 370 -32.74 12.75 -0.50
CA PRO A 370 -33.72 12.28 0.46
C PRO A 370 -32.97 11.50 1.56
N TRP A 371 -32.38 12.22 2.51
CA TRP A 371 -31.96 11.63 3.79
C TRP A 371 -32.34 12.56 4.93
N ARG A 372 -33.63 12.57 5.24
CA ARG A 372 -34.13 12.83 6.58
C ARG A 372 -35.16 11.77 6.92
N GLU A 373 -34.96 11.20 8.10
CA GLU A 373 -35.95 10.51 8.92
C GLU A 373 -36.40 9.11 8.45
N GLN A 374 -35.85 8.06 9.08
CA GLN A 374 -36.54 7.22 10.09
C GLN A 374 -35.98 5.79 10.17
N TYR A 375 -35.73 5.36 11.42
CA TYR A 375 -35.46 4.02 11.97
C TYR A 375 -34.10 3.36 11.74
#